data_AF-A0A9W8C1J0-F1
#
_entry.id   AF-A0A9W8C1J0-F1
#
_cell.length_a   1.000
_cell.length_b   1.000
_cell.length_c   1.000
_cell.angle_alpha   90.00
_cell.angle_beta   90.00
_cell.angle_gamma   90.00
#
_symmetry.space_group_name_H-M   'P 1'
#
loop_
_entity.id
_entity.type
_entity.pdbx_description
1 polymer ?
#
loop_
_entity_poly.entity_id
_entity_poly.type
_entity_poly.pdbx_seq_one_letter_code
_entity_poly.pdbx_strand_id
1 'polypeptide(L)'
;KTAGESFSVSSSVKDQGPHTDTWDPFQLNPIGAEKEEKRRCFALLQNLVAVVVGVLVLASAVMSKGSLLVLTTLCSPKSLRSDVDRQFYTLLLMCVLLTPNVLVFLKSLWKCAFKSYVSPKAKTMGIMCAIESLVALGTAVLVLIVMPQFDVLTNLCIPGGVCIFSSVLQIVFRLQRERWMIIYPVCSIILVVSGYVLLGVDHYVRVSSYVPSQKSDGYVYIAIAIVASLLISLNWWENPFQASNNIQEMLRDLDGFKDKVYLVTSLIRIAITMGVYFLYYGLISQPTIVWSAYNKAKGAVEIGLVLFFLQAFCSAACHWFGVVACKIHAVRFGFALPVSFSGPATLILGITLFLAQAEKLYYLSEVATVQNYIGVNNTFWPFCSKLADIKVRNNTPVMLVMLEISNSICKTSLNSPNEIWPFSMLVLEGVCMWLGLMACTYYVWRMKVQRIERTSQLFVRRLYESAFIDLSLLLNTKMKVVRSRNKEQGSSEEVENCVIYLCATMWHETYDEMLKILTSMFRLDRYRGDPKEEHKDCFDFECHIYVDDAFMKEKNTEKKLVNTYVQDLINVVMEVYRVFTNKEPDEVSIIEAPYGGRLMFVMPEGNMLYVHLKDKTLIRNKKRWSQ
;
A
#
# COMPACT_ATOMS: atom_id res chain seq x y z
N LYS A 1 54.87 -18.25 -81.21
CA LYS A 1 55.19 -19.44 -80.39
C LYS A 1 56.51 -19.13 -79.69
N THR A 2 56.60 -18.70 -78.44
CA THR A 2 55.76 -18.75 -77.23
C THR A 2 55.97 -17.42 -76.49
N ALA A 3 54.89 -16.76 -76.08
CA ALA A 3 54.92 -15.48 -75.36
C ALA A 3 54.74 -15.74 -73.86
N GLY A 4 55.50 -15.00 -73.04
CA GLY A 4 55.34 -14.98 -71.59
C GLY A 4 54.20 -14.03 -71.19
N GLU A 5 53.44 -14.43 -70.17
CA GLU A 5 52.40 -13.61 -69.55
C GLU A 5 52.70 -13.39 -68.07
N SER A 6 52.80 -12.11 -67.74
CA SER A 6 52.74 -11.54 -66.40
C SER A 6 51.29 -11.43 -65.94
N PHE A 7 50.95 -11.96 -64.76
CA PHE A 7 49.69 -11.67 -64.08
C PHE A 7 49.94 -10.78 -62.85
N SER A 8 49.36 -9.58 -62.88
CA SER A 8 49.15 -8.70 -61.74
C SER A 8 47.67 -8.83 -61.33
N VAL A 9 47.41 -9.02 -60.04
CA VAL A 9 46.04 -9.10 -59.50
C VAL A 9 45.81 -7.91 -58.58
N SER A 10 44.95 -7.00 -59.03
CA SER A 10 44.33 -5.96 -58.23
C SER A 10 43.40 -6.59 -57.19
N SER A 11 43.46 -6.15 -55.94
CA SER A 11 42.35 -6.33 -55.00
C SER A 11 41.91 -4.97 -54.47
N SER A 12 40.61 -4.76 -54.59
CA SER A 12 39.86 -3.53 -54.42
C SER A 12 39.70 -3.16 -52.95
N VAL A 13 39.92 -1.88 -52.68
CA VAL A 13 39.57 -1.19 -51.44
C VAL A 13 38.05 -1.26 -51.27
N LYS A 14 37.58 -1.88 -50.18
CA LYS A 14 36.23 -1.71 -49.66
C LYS A 14 36.30 -0.70 -48.52
N ASP A 15 35.66 0.45 -48.73
CA ASP A 15 35.34 1.40 -47.67
C ASP A 15 34.57 0.69 -46.54
N GLN A 16 35.21 0.56 -45.39
CA GLN A 16 34.54 0.28 -44.12
C GLN A 16 34.27 1.62 -43.43
N GLY A 17 33.02 1.81 -43.00
CA GLY A 17 32.55 3.00 -42.30
C GLY A 17 33.28 3.28 -40.97
N PRO A 18 32.95 4.39 -40.31
CA PRO A 18 33.78 4.99 -39.27
C PRO A 18 33.96 4.07 -38.06
N HIS A 19 35.23 3.87 -37.70
CA HIS A 19 35.72 3.21 -36.49
C HIS A 19 34.81 3.46 -35.28
N THR A 20 34.05 2.44 -34.90
CA THR A 20 33.49 2.26 -33.56
C THR A 20 34.17 1.00 -33.00
N ASP A 21 34.58 1.04 -31.74
CA ASP A 21 35.40 0.02 -31.04
C ASP A 21 36.93 0.10 -31.18
N THR A 22 37.51 1.30 -31.05
CA THR A 22 38.95 1.45 -30.75
C THR A 22 39.27 1.60 -29.25
N TRP A 23 38.26 1.68 -28.38
CA TRP A 23 38.43 2.07 -26.98
C TRP A 23 38.61 0.91 -25.99
N ASP A 24 38.29 -0.34 -26.38
CA ASP A 24 38.47 -1.53 -25.55
C ASP A 24 39.61 -2.42 -26.09
N PRO A 25 40.89 -2.02 -25.92
CA PRO A 25 42.04 -2.85 -26.32
C PRO A 25 42.11 -4.17 -25.55
N PHE A 26 41.38 -4.29 -24.41
CA PHE A 26 41.35 -5.48 -23.59
C PHE A 26 40.28 -6.48 -24.01
N GLN A 27 39.28 -6.07 -24.81
CA GLN A 27 38.13 -6.88 -25.26
C GLN A 27 37.46 -7.71 -24.14
N LEU A 28 37.63 -7.30 -22.88
CA LEU A 28 37.05 -7.94 -21.73
C LEU A 28 35.61 -7.44 -21.63
N ASN A 29 34.75 -7.97 -22.49
CA ASN A 29 33.32 -8.00 -22.19
C ASN A 29 33.17 -8.92 -20.98
N PRO A 30 32.83 -8.40 -19.78
CA PRO A 30 32.51 -9.30 -18.67
C PRO A 30 31.40 -10.24 -19.15
N ILE A 31 31.45 -11.50 -18.70
CA ILE A 31 30.40 -12.48 -18.96
C ILE A 31 29.10 -11.86 -18.40
N GLY A 32 28.26 -11.29 -19.28
CA GLY A 32 27.08 -10.49 -18.90
C GLY A 32 27.01 -9.04 -19.43
N ALA A 33 27.99 -8.55 -20.21
CA ALA A 33 27.96 -7.20 -20.84
C ALA A 33 27.09 -7.08 -22.10
N GLU A 34 26.31 -8.10 -22.45
CA GLU A 34 25.21 -7.89 -23.41
C GLU A 34 24.33 -6.79 -22.83
N LYS A 35 24.23 -5.63 -23.50
CA LYS A 35 23.22 -4.60 -23.18
C LYS A 35 21.91 -5.36 -22.97
N GLU A 36 21.37 -5.36 -21.75
CA GLU A 36 20.07 -5.95 -21.47
C GLU A 36 19.03 -5.15 -22.27
N GLU A 37 18.86 -5.47 -23.56
CA GLU A 37 17.69 -5.08 -24.29
C GLU A 37 16.52 -5.66 -23.50
N LYS A 38 15.70 -4.79 -22.92
CA LYS A 38 14.46 -5.20 -22.26
C LYS A 38 13.63 -5.96 -23.29
N ARG A 39 13.79 -7.29 -23.31
CA ARG A 39 13.05 -8.17 -24.21
C ARG A 39 11.57 -7.86 -24.01
N ARG A 40 10.84 -7.59 -25.09
CA ARG A 40 9.41 -7.26 -25.04
C ARG A 40 8.62 -8.28 -24.19
N CYS A 41 9.05 -9.54 -24.20
CA CYS A 41 8.53 -10.61 -23.36
C CYS A 41 8.62 -10.31 -21.84
N PHE A 42 9.72 -9.71 -21.37
CA PHE A 42 9.89 -9.36 -19.96
C PHE A 42 8.97 -8.22 -19.53
N ALA A 43 8.76 -7.21 -20.39
CA ALA A 43 7.80 -6.14 -20.14
C ALA A 43 6.35 -6.67 -20.12
N LEU A 44 6.01 -7.59 -21.02
CA LEU A 44 4.72 -8.28 -21.02
C LEU A 44 4.52 -9.11 -19.75
N LEU A 45 5.54 -9.84 -19.30
CA LEU A 45 5.49 -10.62 -18.06
C LEU A 45 5.31 -9.71 -16.83
N GLN A 46 6.01 -8.57 -16.77
CA GLN A 46 5.84 -7.59 -15.70
C GLN A 46 4.41 -7.03 -15.64
N ASN A 47 3.85 -6.69 -16.80
CA ASN A 47 2.47 -6.21 -16.89
C ASN A 47 1.47 -7.31 -16.51
N LEU A 48 1.70 -8.56 -16.94
CA LEU A 48 0.88 -9.71 -16.56
C LEU A 48 0.89 -9.91 -15.04
N VAL A 49 2.06 -9.88 -14.40
CA VAL A 49 2.19 -9.99 -12.94
C VAL A 49 1.46 -8.85 -12.24
N ALA A 50 1.57 -7.62 -12.73
CA ALA A 50 0.85 -6.47 -12.18
C ALA A 50 -0.67 -6.63 -12.26
N VAL A 51 -1.19 -7.16 -13.38
CA VAL A 51 -2.62 -7.47 -13.56
C VAL A 51 -3.06 -8.58 -12.63
N VAL A 52 -2.32 -9.68 -12.54
CA VAL A 52 -2.63 -10.82 -11.66
C VAL A 52 -2.70 -10.36 -10.20
N VAL A 53 -1.70 -9.60 -9.74
CA VAL A 53 -1.70 -9.04 -8.38
C VAL A 53 -2.89 -8.10 -8.18
N GLY A 54 -3.20 -7.24 -9.16
CA GLY A 54 -4.36 -6.35 -9.09
C GLY A 54 -5.69 -7.10 -8.98
N VAL A 55 -5.87 -8.18 -9.73
CA VAL A 55 -7.06 -9.05 -9.63
C VAL A 55 -7.15 -9.72 -8.27
N LEU A 56 -6.02 -10.20 -7.71
CA LEU A 56 -5.98 -10.78 -6.36
C LEU A 56 -6.32 -9.75 -5.28
N VAL A 57 -5.86 -8.51 -5.41
CA VAL A 57 -6.22 -7.40 -4.51
C VAL A 57 -7.72 -7.11 -4.59
N LEU A 58 -8.28 -7.01 -5.79
CA LEU A 58 -9.71 -6.75 -6.00
C LEU A 58 -10.57 -7.90 -5.43
N ALA A 59 -10.25 -9.14 -5.78
CA ALA A 59 -11.01 -10.32 -5.34
C ALA A 59 -11.00 -10.44 -3.81
N SER A 60 -9.83 -10.30 -3.17
CA SER A 60 -9.72 -10.36 -1.71
C SER A 60 -10.44 -9.19 -1.02
N ALA A 61 -10.40 -7.98 -1.57
CA ALA A 61 -11.15 -6.83 -1.05
C ALA A 61 -12.67 -7.05 -1.15
N VAL A 62 -13.15 -7.51 -2.31
CA VAL A 62 -14.57 -7.78 -2.57
C VAL A 62 -15.09 -8.88 -1.64
N MET A 63 -14.35 -9.98 -1.50
CA MET A 63 -14.72 -11.07 -0.60
C MET A 63 -14.70 -10.66 0.87
N SER A 64 -13.71 -9.87 1.30
CA SER A 64 -13.64 -9.34 2.67
C SER A 64 -14.81 -8.40 2.99
N LYS A 65 -15.18 -7.53 2.04
CA LYS A 65 -16.25 -6.54 2.25
C LYS A 65 -17.63 -7.20 2.15
N GLY A 66 -17.82 -8.08 1.16
CA GLY A 66 -19.04 -8.86 0.99
C GLY A 66 -19.33 -9.76 2.19
N SER A 67 -18.33 -10.48 2.71
CA SER A 67 -18.51 -11.34 3.90
C SER A 67 -18.88 -10.54 5.16
N LEU A 68 -18.29 -9.35 5.36
CA LEU A 68 -18.68 -8.46 6.46
C LEU A 68 -20.13 -7.97 6.31
N LEU A 69 -20.53 -7.54 5.11
CA LEU A 69 -21.89 -7.08 4.84
C LEU A 69 -22.92 -8.18 5.08
N VAL A 70 -22.64 -9.40 4.61
CA VAL A 70 -23.48 -10.57 4.85
C VAL A 70 -23.56 -10.93 6.33
N LEU A 71 -22.44 -10.89 7.05
CA LEU A 71 -22.45 -11.16 8.49
C LEU A 71 -23.29 -10.10 9.23
N THR A 72 -23.21 -8.84 8.80
CA THR A 72 -23.98 -7.74 9.38
C THR A 72 -25.48 -7.87 9.10
N THR A 73 -25.89 -8.29 7.90
CA THR A 73 -27.31 -8.52 7.58
C THR A 73 -27.90 -9.67 8.40
N LEU A 74 -27.11 -10.73 8.65
CA LEU A 74 -27.50 -11.84 9.54
C LEU A 74 -27.60 -11.42 11.02
N CYS A 75 -26.90 -10.35 11.42
CA CYS A 75 -27.02 -9.75 12.76
C CYS A 75 -28.24 -8.83 12.91
N SER A 76 -28.94 -8.52 11.81
CA SER A 76 -30.02 -7.53 11.84
C SER A 76 -31.20 -8.01 12.70
N PRO A 77 -31.83 -7.13 13.51
CA PRO A 77 -33.07 -7.47 14.19
C PRO A 77 -34.22 -7.76 13.22
N LYS A 78 -34.08 -7.34 11.95
CA LYS A 78 -35.05 -7.59 10.88
C LYS A 78 -34.76 -8.87 10.09
N SER A 79 -33.77 -9.68 10.49
CA SER A 79 -33.40 -10.91 9.80
C SER A 79 -34.52 -11.97 9.86
N LEU A 80 -34.57 -12.88 8.87
CA LEU A 80 -35.46 -14.06 8.89
C LEU A 80 -34.97 -15.15 9.87
N ARG A 81 -33.81 -14.96 10.50
CA ARG A 81 -33.18 -15.92 11.43
C ARG A 81 -33.81 -15.89 12.81
N SER A 82 -33.62 -16.98 13.55
CA SER A 82 -33.99 -17.03 14.96
C SER A 82 -33.12 -16.10 15.80
N ASP A 83 -33.65 -15.61 16.92
CA ASP A 83 -32.88 -14.76 17.85
C ASP A 83 -31.60 -15.46 18.37
N VAL A 84 -31.65 -16.80 18.47
CA VAL A 84 -30.52 -17.65 18.87
C VAL A 84 -29.38 -17.57 17.85
N ASP A 85 -29.71 -17.68 16.57
CA ASP A 85 -28.72 -17.60 15.48
C ASP A 85 -28.13 -16.19 15.39
N ARG A 86 -28.97 -15.16 15.56
CA ARG A 86 -28.53 -13.74 15.55
C ARG A 86 -27.52 -13.46 16.65
N GLN A 87 -27.74 -13.99 17.86
CA GLN A 87 -26.81 -13.83 18.97
C GLN A 87 -25.42 -14.43 18.65
N PHE A 88 -25.39 -15.56 17.94
CA PHE A 88 -24.14 -16.19 17.49
C PHE A 88 -23.45 -15.38 16.39
N TYR A 89 -24.17 -14.90 15.37
CA TYR A 89 -23.58 -14.06 14.32
C TYR A 89 -23.03 -12.74 14.87
N THR A 90 -23.71 -12.14 15.85
CA THR A 90 -23.26 -10.90 16.49
C THR A 90 -21.96 -11.12 17.28
N LEU A 91 -21.80 -12.27 17.94
CA LEU A 91 -20.55 -12.65 18.58
C LEU A 91 -19.41 -12.76 17.56
N LEU A 92 -19.66 -13.39 16.40
CA LEU A 92 -18.67 -13.50 15.34
C LEU A 92 -18.32 -12.16 14.71
N LEU A 93 -19.28 -11.25 14.58
CA LEU A 93 -19.06 -9.88 14.11
C LEU A 93 -18.12 -9.10 15.05
N MET A 94 -18.27 -9.29 16.37
CA MET A 94 -17.30 -8.77 17.35
C MET A 94 -15.91 -9.41 17.16
N CYS A 95 -15.84 -10.74 16.98
CA CYS A 95 -14.57 -11.43 16.73
C CYS A 95 -13.83 -10.92 15.48
N VAL A 96 -14.57 -10.57 14.41
CA VAL A 96 -14.01 -9.94 13.20
C VAL A 96 -13.27 -8.64 13.53
N LEU A 97 -13.83 -7.79 14.40
CA LEU A 97 -13.20 -6.54 14.83
C LEU A 97 -11.99 -6.76 15.74
N LEU A 98 -11.99 -7.83 16.53
CA LEU A 98 -10.89 -8.15 17.44
C LEU A 98 -9.67 -8.73 16.72
N THR A 99 -9.89 -9.50 15.66
CA THR A 99 -8.83 -10.24 14.93
C THR A 99 -7.61 -9.39 14.56
N PRO A 100 -7.71 -8.24 13.85
CA PRO A 100 -6.53 -7.44 13.51
C PRO A 100 -5.82 -6.89 14.73
N ASN A 101 -6.57 -6.52 15.79
CA ASN A 101 -6.01 -5.96 17.02
C ASN A 101 -5.24 -7.02 17.82
N VAL A 102 -5.72 -8.27 17.83
CA VAL A 102 -5.00 -9.41 18.40
C VAL A 102 -3.71 -9.67 17.62
N LEU A 103 -3.74 -9.61 16.28
CA LEU A 103 -2.53 -9.76 15.45
C LEU A 103 -1.51 -8.63 15.69
N VAL A 104 -1.96 -7.37 15.85
CA VAL A 104 -1.12 -6.24 16.25
C VAL A 104 -0.48 -6.49 17.61
N PHE A 105 -1.29 -6.95 18.58
CA PHE A 105 -0.85 -7.24 19.93
C PHE A 105 0.25 -8.31 19.93
N LEU A 106 0.00 -9.47 19.30
CA LEU A 106 0.96 -10.58 19.22
C LEU A 106 2.27 -10.16 18.56
N LYS A 107 2.20 -9.42 17.44
CA LYS A 107 3.38 -8.92 16.73
C LYS A 107 4.18 -7.91 17.55
N SER A 108 3.48 -7.04 18.28
CA SER A 108 4.10 -6.02 19.12
C SER A 108 4.69 -6.63 20.39
N LEU A 109 4.04 -7.65 20.96
CA LEU A 109 4.50 -8.42 22.11
C LEU A 109 5.80 -9.17 21.78
N TRP A 110 5.82 -9.91 20.65
CA TRP A 110 7.02 -10.59 20.18
C TRP A 110 8.20 -9.61 20.04
N LYS A 111 7.96 -8.47 19.41
CA LYS A 111 9.00 -7.44 19.24
C LYS A 111 9.47 -6.86 20.57
N CYS A 112 8.54 -6.52 21.46
CA CYS A 112 8.84 -6.00 22.79
C CYS A 112 9.65 -6.98 23.66
N ALA A 113 9.42 -8.29 23.51
CA ALA A 113 10.11 -9.32 24.28
C ALA A 113 11.59 -9.49 23.87
N PHE A 114 11.92 -9.31 22.59
CA PHE A 114 13.24 -9.67 22.05
C PHE A 114 14.14 -8.48 21.64
N LYS A 115 13.64 -7.24 21.71
CA LYS A 115 14.40 -6.06 21.29
C LYS A 115 14.49 -5.04 22.43
N SER A 116 15.60 -4.30 22.51
CA SER A 116 15.75 -3.19 23.47
C SER A 116 15.00 -1.94 22.99
N TYR A 117 14.39 -1.20 23.92
CA TYR A 117 13.52 -0.07 23.59
C TYR A 117 13.66 1.08 24.56
N VAL A 118 13.57 2.30 24.02
CA VAL A 118 13.39 3.53 24.78
C VAL A 118 11.96 3.56 25.35
N SER A 119 11.81 4.04 26.59
CA SER A 119 10.51 4.23 27.22
C SER A 119 9.75 5.39 26.56
N PRO A 120 8.45 5.23 26.26
CA PRO A 120 7.64 6.28 25.67
C PRO A 120 7.45 7.45 26.64
N LYS A 121 7.46 8.68 26.12
CA LYS A 121 7.08 9.87 26.89
C LYS A 121 5.61 9.75 27.31
N ALA A 122 5.30 9.99 28.60
CA ALA A 122 3.95 9.80 29.16
C ALA A 122 2.88 10.64 28.43
N LYS A 123 3.21 11.90 28.07
CA LYS A 123 2.33 12.78 27.30
C LYS A 123 1.96 12.20 25.94
N THR A 124 2.95 11.70 25.18
CA THR A 124 2.73 11.11 23.85
C THR A 124 1.91 9.82 23.98
N MET A 125 2.21 8.97 24.96
CA MET A 125 1.43 7.76 25.23
C MET A 125 -0.05 8.09 25.54
N GLY A 126 -0.30 9.10 26.38
CA GLY A 126 -1.66 9.54 26.72
C GLY A 126 -2.47 10.01 25.51
N ILE A 127 -1.86 10.81 24.62
CA ILE A 127 -2.51 11.27 23.38
C ILE A 127 -2.85 10.08 22.48
N MET A 128 -1.92 9.14 22.30
CA MET A 128 -2.14 7.95 21.48
C MET A 128 -3.27 7.08 22.05
N CYS A 129 -3.28 6.86 23.37
CA CYS A 129 -4.34 6.09 24.02
C CYS A 129 -5.71 6.78 23.86
N ALA A 130 -5.79 8.09 23.97
CA ALA A 130 -7.04 8.84 23.79
C ALA A 130 -7.58 8.73 22.36
N ILE A 131 -6.73 8.96 21.35
CA ILE A 131 -7.13 8.85 19.94
C ILE A 131 -7.57 7.41 19.62
N GLU A 132 -6.79 6.43 20.04
CA GLU A 132 -7.10 5.02 19.77
C GLU A 132 -8.35 4.54 20.48
N SER A 133 -8.67 5.10 21.65
CA SER A 133 -9.93 4.84 22.36
C SER A 133 -11.13 5.38 21.60
N LEU A 134 -11.04 6.61 21.09
CA LEU A 134 -12.10 7.21 20.27
C LEU A 134 -12.33 6.43 18.97
N VAL A 135 -11.25 6.03 18.30
CA VAL A 135 -11.33 5.21 17.08
C VAL A 135 -11.95 3.85 17.37
N ALA A 136 -11.54 3.17 18.46
CA ALA A 136 -12.13 1.89 18.87
C ALA A 136 -13.63 1.99 19.18
N LEU A 137 -14.02 3.07 19.87
CA LEU A 137 -15.42 3.34 20.17
C LEU A 137 -16.22 3.56 18.88
N GLY A 138 -15.69 4.38 17.96
CA GLY A 138 -16.32 4.64 16.66
C GLY A 138 -16.49 3.38 15.83
N THR A 139 -15.46 2.54 15.71
CA THR A 139 -15.53 1.28 14.93
C THR A 139 -16.50 0.28 15.56
N ALA A 140 -16.46 0.11 16.88
CA ALA A 140 -17.36 -0.80 17.59
C ALA A 140 -18.83 -0.34 17.48
N VAL A 141 -19.11 0.95 17.71
CA VAL A 141 -20.48 1.50 17.60
C VAL A 141 -20.99 1.40 16.16
N LEU A 142 -20.18 1.76 15.16
CA LEU A 142 -20.61 1.70 13.77
C LEU A 142 -20.94 0.26 13.34
N VAL A 143 -20.01 -0.67 13.55
CA VAL A 143 -20.16 -2.04 13.01
C VAL A 143 -21.08 -2.91 13.85
N LEU A 144 -21.06 -2.81 15.18
CA LEU A 144 -21.88 -3.67 16.04
C LEU A 144 -23.29 -3.13 16.25
N ILE A 145 -23.47 -1.81 16.36
CA ILE A 145 -24.77 -1.23 16.73
C ILE A 145 -25.49 -0.69 15.50
N VAL A 146 -24.82 0.14 14.71
CA VAL A 146 -25.45 0.90 13.63
C VAL A 146 -25.68 0.05 12.38
N MET A 147 -24.64 -0.64 11.89
CA MET A 147 -24.73 -1.38 10.63
C MET A 147 -25.84 -2.46 10.64
N PRO A 148 -26.06 -3.26 11.71
CA PRO A 148 -27.15 -4.24 11.72
C PRO A 148 -28.56 -3.65 11.59
N GLN A 149 -28.74 -2.35 11.85
CA GLN A 149 -30.05 -1.68 11.74
C GLN A 149 -30.41 -1.28 10.30
N PHE A 150 -29.39 -1.08 9.46
CA PHE A 150 -29.54 -0.68 8.06
C PHE A 150 -29.52 -1.87 7.11
N ASP A 151 -30.00 -1.64 5.89
CA ASP A 151 -29.92 -2.63 4.81
C ASP A 151 -28.50 -2.75 4.25
N VAL A 152 -28.27 -3.84 3.49
CA VAL A 152 -26.99 -4.18 2.90
C VAL A 152 -26.42 -3.09 1.98
N LEU A 153 -27.28 -2.34 1.27
CA LEU A 153 -26.84 -1.32 0.31
C LEU A 153 -26.43 -0.04 1.04
N THR A 154 -27.23 0.42 2.00
CA THR A 154 -26.86 1.54 2.88
C THR A 154 -25.59 1.22 3.68
N ASN A 155 -25.46 0.00 4.20
CA ASN A 155 -24.25 -0.46 4.90
C ASN A 155 -23.00 -0.51 4.02
N LEU A 156 -23.15 -0.69 2.70
CA LEU A 156 -22.04 -0.60 1.76
C LEU A 156 -21.58 0.86 1.55
N CYS A 157 -22.49 1.83 1.67
CA CYS A 157 -22.24 3.24 1.39
C CYS A 157 -21.67 4.01 2.59
N ILE A 158 -22.18 3.77 3.81
CA ILE A 158 -21.79 4.48 5.04
C ILE A 158 -20.26 4.56 5.26
N PRO A 159 -19.46 3.50 5.04
CA PRO A 159 -18.01 3.56 5.24
C PRO A 159 -17.29 4.62 4.39
N GLY A 160 -17.86 5.05 3.26
CA GLY A 160 -17.29 6.13 2.44
C GLY A 160 -17.19 7.47 3.19
N GLY A 161 -18.04 7.69 4.19
CA GLY A 161 -18.07 8.92 4.99
C GLY A 161 -16.96 9.05 6.03
N VAL A 162 -16.14 8.03 6.24
CA VAL A 162 -15.03 8.03 7.20
C VAL A 162 -13.86 8.93 6.74
N CYS A 163 -13.86 9.45 5.51
CA CYS A 163 -12.77 10.29 5.01
C CYS A 163 -12.83 11.78 5.44
N ILE A 164 -13.86 12.22 6.17
CA ILE A 164 -14.09 13.65 6.52
C ILE A 164 -12.87 14.29 7.17
N PHE A 165 -12.37 13.74 8.28
CA PHE A 165 -11.28 14.37 9.03
C PHE A 165 -9.97 14.40 8.24
N SER A 166 -9.70 13.34 7.47
CA SER A 166 -8.54 13.32 6.56
C SER A 166 -8.62 14.46 5.55
N SER A 167 -9.78 14.66 4.91
CA SER A 167 -9.99 15.74 3.94
C SER A 167 -9.86 17.14 4.59
N VAL A 168 -10.38 17.33 5.80
CA VAL A 168 -10.22 18.59 6.55
C VAL A 168 -8.75 18.88 6.82
N LEU A 169 -8.00 17.89 7.32
CA LEU A 169 -6.57 18.08 7.61
C LEU A 169 -5.74 18.32 6.35
N GLN A 170 -6.09 17.69 5.22
CA GLN A 170 -5.43 17.96 3.93
C GLN A 170 -5.57 19.43 3.50
N ILE A 171 -6.72 20.05 3.76
CA ILE A 171 -6.98 21.46 3.47
C ILE A 171 -6.20 22.36 4.44
N VAL A 172 -6.28 22.08 5.75
CA VAL A 172 -5.64 22.88 6.81
C VAL A 172 -4.12 22.92 6.62
N PHE A 173 -3.49 21.77 6.39
CA PHE A 173 -2.04 21.69 6.24
C PHE A 173 -1.54 21.93 4.81
N ARG A 174 -2.44 22.21 3.84
CA ARG A 174 -2.12 22.43 2.42
C ARG A 174 -1.13 21.38 1.87
N LEU A 175 -1.47 20.10 2.07
CA LEU A 175 -0.58 18.96 1.77
C LEU A 175 -0.35 18.70 0.28
N GLN A 176 -1.08 19.40 -0.57
CA GLN A 176 -1.05 19.19 -2.00
C GLN A 176 0.17 19.87 -2.62
N ARG A 177 0.81 19.19 -3.58
CA ARG A 177 1.97 19.71 -4.30
C ARG A 177 1.64 21.00 -5.04
N GLU A 178 0.47 21.06 -5.66
CA GLU A 178 -0.04 22.22 -6.39
C GLU A 178 -1.20 22.87 -5.66
N ARG A 179 -1.27 24.21 -5.67
CA ARG A 179 -2.32 24.98 -4.97
C ARG A 179 -3.73 24.64 -5.45
N TRP A 180 -3.91 24.37 -6.74
CA TRP A 180 -5.21 24.02 -7.34
C TRP A 180 -5.72 22.63 -6.93
N MET A 181 -4.82 21.72 -6.54
CA MET A 181 -5.19 20.36 -6.12
C MET A 181 -5.93 20.33 -4.76
N ILE A 182 -6.02 21.45 -4.05
CA ILE A 182 -6.89 21.60 -2.86
C ILE A 182 -8.37 21.39 -3.23
N ILE A 183 -8.74 21.49 -4.51
CA ILE A 183 -10.10 21.20 -4.98
C ILE A 183 -10.54 19.77 -4.64
N TYR A 184 -9.64 18.79 -4.68
CA TYR A 184 -9.97 17.38 -4.41
C TYR A 184 -10.47 17.12 -2.98
N PRO A 185 -9.75 17.50 -1.90
CA PRO A 185 -10.27 17.33 -0.55
C PRO A 185 -11.49 18.22 -0.26
N VAL A 186 -11.64 19.38 -0.91
CA VAL A 186 -12.87 20.21 -0.80
C VAL A 186 -14.07 19.49 -1.41
N CYS A 187 -13.93 18.98 -2.64
CA CYS A 187 -14.96 18.17 -3.29
C CYS A 187 -15.30 16.92 -2.45
N SER A 188 -14.32 16.30 -1.82
CA SER A 188 -14.52 15.17 -0.92
C SER A 188 -15.47 15.51 0.24
N ILE A 189 -15.23 16.63 0.94
CA ILE A 189 -16.10 17.07 2.05
C ILE A 189 -17.52 17.33 1.56
N ILE A 190 -17.67 18.05 0.45
CA ILE A 190 -18.98 18.37 -0.12
C ILE A 190 -19.75 17.09 -0.46
N LEU A 191 -19.09 16.13 -1.12
CA LEU A 191 -19.70 14.86 -1.54
C LEU A 191 -20.07 13.96 -0.36
N VAL A 192 -19.25 13.92 0.70
CA VAL A 192 -19.58 13.14 1.89
C VAL A 192 -20.74 13.76 2.67
N VAL A 193 -20.74 15.10 2.83
CA VAL A 193 -21.84 15.81 3.48
C VAL A 193 -23.13 15.62 2.68
N SER A 194 -23.09 15.75 1.35
CA SER A 194 -24.25 15.48 0.50
C SER A 194 -24.71 14.02 0.62
N GLY A 195 -23.79 13.07 0.72
CA GLY A 195 -24.12 11.66 0.97
C GLY A 195 -24.90 11.46 2.27
N TYR A 196 -24.47 12.04 3.39
CA TYR A 196 -25.21 11.91 4.65
C TYR A 196 -26.56 12.61 4.64
N VAL A 197 -26.68 13.74 3.95
CA VAL A 197 -27.96 14.41 3.73
C VAL A 197 -28.90 13.51 2.91
N LEU A 198 -28.40 12.92 1.82
CA LEU A 198 -29.16 11.98 1.00
C LEU A 198 -29.61 10.75 1.78
N LEU A 199 -28.76 10.20 2.65
CA LEU A 199 -29.14 9.10 3.56
C LEU A 199 -30.31 9.48 4.48
N GLY A 200 -30.29 10.70 5.04
CA GLY A 200 -31.38 11.20 5.88
C GLY A 200 -32.69 11.39 5.11
N VAL A 201 -32.61 11.90 3.87
CA VAL A 201 -33.78 12.08 3.00
C VAL A 201 -34.30 10.74 2.50
N ASP A 202 -33.44 9.81 2.10
CA ASP A 202 -33.84 8.45 1.69
C ASP A 202 -34.57 7.74 2.85
N HIS A 203 -34.07 7.86 4.08
CA HIS A 203 -34.78 7.34 5.25
C HIS A 203 -36.16 7.98 5.46
N TYR A 204 -36.27 9.31 5.29
CA TYR A 204 -37.54 10.03 5.36
C TYR A 204 -38.54 9.51 4.33
N VAL A 205 -38.09 9.36 3.08
CA VAL A 205 -38.92 8.87 1.98
C VAL A 205 -39.42 7.47 2.28
N ARG A 206 -38.55 6.55 2.73
CA ARG A 206 -38.94 5.17 3.07
C ARG A 206 -39.99 5.10 4.20
N VAL A 207 -39.88 5.98 5.20
CA VAL A 207 -40.90 6.09 6.27
C VAL A 207 -42.22 6.62 5.70
N SER A 208 -42.17 7.66 4.86
CA SER A 208 -43.37 8.28 4.26
C SER A 208 -44.09 7.37 3.24
N SER A 209 -43.35 6.48 2.57
CA SER A 209 -43.88 5.53 1.58
C SER A 209 -44.36 4.20 2.17
N TYR A 210 -44.48 4.09 3.51
CA TYR A 210 -44.98 2.90 4.21
C TYR A 210 -44.28 1.58 3.84
N VAL A 211 -42.95 1.61 3.66
CA VAL A 211 -42.17 0.38 3.46
C VAL A 211 -42.28 -0.48 4.73
N PRO A 212 -42.65 -1.78 4.63
CA PRO A 212 -42.87 -2.62 5.80
C PRO A 212 -41.63 -2.72 6.70
N SER A 213 -41.84 -2.79 8.02
CA SER A 213 -40.81 -2.94 9.08
C SER A 213 -39.92 -1.72 9.39
N GLN A 214 -40.30 -0.52 8.95
CA GLN A 214 -39.57 0.72 9.25
C GLN A 214 -40.22 1.51 10.40
N LYS A 215 -39.50 1.70 11.51
CA LYS A 215 -39.93 2.48 12.68
C LYS A 215 -39.30 3.88 12.66
N SER A 216 -39.93 4.83 13.35
CA SER A 216 -39.46 6.23 13.48
C SER A 216 -38.08 6.39 14.15
N ASP A 217 -37.59 5.36 14.85
CA ASP A 217 -36.32 5.40 15.61
C ASP A 217 -35.06 5.40 14.70
N GLY A 218 -35.23 5.22 13.39
CA GLY A 218 -34.12 5.10 12.44
C GLY A 218 -33.20 6.33 12.34
N TYR A 219 -33.72 7.53 12.57
CA TYR A 219 -32.92 8.77 12.56
C TYR A 219 -31.83 8.80 13.63
N VAL A 220 -32.08 8.18 14.78
CA VAL A 220 -31.09 8.11 15.87
C VAL A 220 -29.86 7.33 15.39
N TYR A 221 -30.05 6.23 14.69
CA TYR A 221 -28.95 5.43 14.15
C TYR A 221 -28.18 6.16 13.04
N ILE A 222 -28.84 7.00 12.24
CA ILE A 222 -28.16 7.85 11.24
C ILE A 222 -27.25 8.89 11.93
N ALA A 223 -27.76 9.55 12.97
CA ALA A 223 -26.96 10.51 13.74
C ALA A 223 -25.75 9.83 14.41
N ILE A 224 -25.95 8.65 14.99
CA ILE A 224 -24.86 7.85 15.56
C ILE A 224 -23.87 7.42 14.46
N ALA A 225 -24.33 7.07 13.25
CA ALA A 225 -23.46 6.71 12.13
C ALA A 225 -22.52 7.86 11.73
N ILE A 226 -23.02 9.09 11.68
CA ILE A 226 -22.22 10.29 11.37
C ILE A 226 -21.14 10.49 12.43
N VAL A 227 -21.53 10.48 13.71
CA VAL A 227 -20.57 10.64 14.83
C VAL A 227 -19.54 9.52 14.82
N ALA A 228 -19.96 8.27 14.66
CA ALA A 228 -19.05 7.13 14.61
C ALA A 228 -18.07 7.24 13.43
N SER A 229 -18.54 7.66 12.25
CA SER A 229 -17.68 7.86 11.07
C SER A 229 -16.65 8.97 11.28
N LEU A 230 -17.02 10.05 11.96
CA LEU A 230 -16.09 11.10 12.40
C LEU A 230 -15.04 10.55 13.40
N LEU A 231 -15.44 9.73 14.37
CA LEU A 231 -14.48 9.13 15.31
C LEU A 231 -13.50 8.18 14.61
N ILE A 232 -13.98 7.35 13.67
CA ILE A 232 -13.13 6.43 12.90
C ILE A 232 -12.14 7.20 12.02
N SER A 233 -12.55 8.35 11.47
CA SER A 233 -11.70 9.16 10.60
C SER A 233 -10.42 9.67 11.26
N LEU A 234 -10.39 9.71 12.60
CA LEU A 234 -9.18 10.00 13.39
C LEU A 234 -8.09 8.94 13.22
N ASN A 235 -8.40 7.72 12.75
CA ASN A 235 -7.45 6.60 12.69
C ASN A 235 -6.16 6.89 11.90
N TRP A 236 -6.26 7.74 10.87
CA TRP A 236 -5.16 8.10 9.97
C TRP A 236 -4.62 9.51 10.19
N TRP A 237 -4.86 10.10 11.36
CA TRP A 237 -4.35 11.43 11.72
C TRP A 237 -2.82 11.56 11.58
N GLU A 238 -2.05 10.49 11.80
CA GLU A 238 -0.58 10.49 11.62
C GLU A 238 -0.17 10.87 10.19
N ASN A 239 -1.02 10.68 9.19
CA ASN A 239 -0.68 10.91 7.78
C ASN A 239 -0.62 12.42 7.45
N PRO A 240 -1.69 13.21 7.65
CA PRO A 240 -1.64 14.64 7.33
C PRO A 240 -0.66 15.43 8.20
N PHE A 241 -0.47 14.99 9.45
CA PHE A 241 0.40 15.68 10.41
C PHE A 241 1.90 15.53 10.11
N GLN A 242 2.32 14.65 9.18
CA GLN A 242 3.73 14.54 8.77
C GLN A 242 4.29 15.84 8.14
N ALA A 243 3.43 16.71 7.59
CA ALA A 243 3.87 18.00 7.05
C ALA A 243 3.98 19.10 8.12
N SER A 244 3.42 18.89 9.32
CA SER A 244 3.41 19.91 10.36
C SER A 244 4.73 19.92 11.12
N ASN A 245 5.46 21.04 11.07
CA ASN A 245 6.73 21.19 11.78
C ASN A 245 6.57 21.05 13.31
N ASN A 246 5.43 21.48 13.87
CA ASN A 246 5.18 21.46 15.31
C ASN A 246 5.05 20.05 15.89
N ILE A 247 4.66 19.07 15.08
CA ILE A 247 4.36 17.69 15.51
C ILE A 247 5.42 16.70 15.00
N GLN A 248 6.31 17.14 14.12
CA GLN A 248 7.36 16.29 13.56
C GLN A 248 8.28 15.68 14.63
N GLU A 249 8.59 16.42 15.70
CA GLU A 249 9.38 15.90 16.81
C GLU A 249 8.63 14.77 17.54
N MET A 250 7.33 14.96 17.83
CA MET A 250 6.48 13.92 18.43
C MET A 250 6.38 12.67 17.53
N LEU A 251 6.29 12.83 16.21
CA LEU A 251 6.24 11.72 15.26
C LEU A 251 7.58 10.97 15.19
N ARG A 252 8.71 11.69 15.23
CA ARG A 252 10.05 11.09 15.24
C ARG A 252 10.30 10.29 16.51
N ASP A 253 9.87 10.82 17.65
CA ASP A 253 9.87 10.11 18.93
C ASP A 253 8.99 8.85 18.88
N LEU A 254 7.77 8.98 18.33
CA LEU A 254 6.83 7.86 18.18
C LEU A 254 7.45 6.69 17.42
N ASP A 255 8.19 6.94 16.33
CA ASP A 255 8.85 5.89 15.56
C ASP A 255 9.90 5.11 16.38
N GLY A 256 10.52 5.75 17.38
CA GLY A 256 11.48 5.11 18.29
C GLY A 256 10.86 4.09 19.25
N PHE A 257 9.63 4.32 19.71
CA PHE A 257 8.93 3.46 20.69
C PHE A 257 7.57 2.92 20.18
N LYS A 258 7.38 2.90 18.86
CA LYS A 258 6.15 2.49 18.16
C LYS A 258 5.63 1.10 18.55
N ASP A 259 6.54 0.16 18.81
CA ASP A 259 6.19 -1.21 19.24
C ASP A 259 5.47 -1.23 20.59
N LYS A 260 5.98 -0.47 21.58
CA LYS A 260 5.38 -0.38 22.92
C LYS A 260 4.04 0.36 22.88
N VAL A 261 3.93 1.41 22.06
CA VAL A 261 2.66 2.13 21.88
C VAL A 261 1.59 1.21 21.32
N TYR A 262 1.89 0.47 20.23
CA TYR A 262 0.93 -0.48 19.68
C TYR A 262 0.60 -1.65 20.60
N LEU A 263 1.51 -2.08 21.48
CA LEU A 263 1.21 -3.07 22.51
C LEU A 263 0.10 -2.59 23.44
N VAL A 264 0.19 -1.35 23.94
CA VAL A 264 -0.82 -0.77 24.85
C VAL A 264 -2.10 -0.42 24.11
N THR A 265 -2.01 0.23 22.94
CA THR A 265 -3.20 0.69 22.23
C THR A 265 -4.02 -0.45 21.62
N SER A 266 -3.39 -1.56 21.23
CA SER A 266 -4.12 -2.77 20.79
C SER A 266 -4.94 -3.41 21.92
N LEU A 267 -4.42 -3.43 23.15
CA LEU A 267 -5.18 -3.89 24.33
C LEU A 267 -6.37 -2.98 24.63
N ILE A 268 -6.18 -1.66 24.54
CA ILE A 268 -7.26 -0.68 24.72
C ILE A 268 -8.36 -0.90 23.69
N ARG A 269 -8.00 -1.07 22.40
CA ARG A 269 -8.95 -1.37 21.33
C ARG A 269 -9.74 -2.65 21.60
N ILE A 270 -9.05 -3.72 22.03
CA ILE A 270 -9.69 -4.99 22.39
C ILE A 270 -10.69 -4.78 23.55
N ALA A 271 -10.26 -4.10 24.61
CA ALA A 271 -11.09 -3.84 25.79
C ALA A 271 -12.33 -3.00 25.46
N ILE A 272 -12.18 -1.93 24.67
CA ILE A 272 -13.30 -1.06 24.28
C ILE A 272 -14.28 -1.80 23.38
N THR A 273 -13.81 -2.54 22.37
CA THR A 273 -14.69 -3.31 21.47
C THR A 273 -15.49 -4.36 22.23
N MET A 274 -14.85 -5.10 23.16
CA MET A 274 -15.56 -6.04 24.04
C MET A 274 -16.52 -5.31 24.98
N GLY A 275 -16.10 -4.18 25.57
CA GLY A 275 -16.91 -3.38 26.46
C GLY A 275 -18.19 -2.88 25.80
N VAL A 276 -18.11 -2.35 24.57
CA VAL A 276 -19.28 -1.90 23.79
C VAL A 276 -20.21 -3.08 23.49
N TYR A 277 -19.66 -4.24 23.09
CA TYR A 277 -20.45 -5.44 22.83
C TYR A 277 -21.25 -5.89 24.07
N PHE A 278 -20.56 -6.10 25.20
CA PHE A 278 -21.20 -6.60 26.42
C PHE A 278 -22.14 -5.57 27.06
N LEU A 279 -21.80 -4.28 27.02
CA LEU A 279 -22.66 -3.23 27.57
C LEU A 279 -23.94 -3.07 26.75
N TYR A 280 -23.82 -3.02 25.42
CA TYR A 280 -24.98 -2.86 24.55
C TYR A 280 -25.88 -4.10 24.54
N TYR A 281 -25.34 -5.29 24.23
CA TYR A 281 -26.15 -6.51 24.15
C TYR A 281 -26.48 -7.14 25.50
N GLY A 282 -25.75 -6.79 26.56
CA GLY A 282 -26.06 -7.23 27.91
C GLY A 282 -27.14 -6.42 28.60
N LEU A 283 -27.20 -5.09 28.38
CA LEU A 283 -28.08 -4.19 29.14
C LEU A 283 -29.12 -3.44 28.31
N ILE A 284 -28.80 -3.08 27.06
CA ILE A 284 -29.60 -2.12 26.26
C ILE A 284 -30.44 -2.85 25.20
N SER A 285 -29.86 -3.83 24.52
CA SER A 285 -30.52 -4.54 23.43
C SER A 285 -31.55 -5.54 23.95
N GLN A 286 -32.71 -5.56 23.30
CA GLN A 286 -33.75 -6.57 23.51
C GLN A 286 -33.80 -7.50 22.29
N PRO A 287 -33.61 -8.82 22.44
CA PRO A 287 -33.32 -9.58 23.67
C PRO A 287 -31.85 -9.47 24.12
N THR A 288 -31.63 -9.56 25.44
CA THR A 288 -30.31 -9.59 26.06
C THR A 288 -29.58 -10.91 25.81
N ILE A 289 -28.25 -10.95 26.02
CA ILE A 289 -27.43 -12.17 25.86
C ILE A 289 -27.97 -13.31 26.73
N VAL A 290 -28.37 -14.41 26.09
CA VAL A 290 -28.74 -15.67 26.76
C VAL A 290 -27.64 -16.70 26.52
N TRP A 291 -26.84 -17.02 27.53
CA TRP A 291 -25.70 -17.93 27.38
C TRP A 291 -26.09 -19.35 26.94
N SER A 292 -27.25 -19.85 27.39
CA SER A 292 -27.76 -21.16 26.98
C SER A 292 -28.18 -21.23 25.50
N ALA A 293 -28.36 -20.09 24.84
CA ALA A 293 -28.73 -20.04 23.43
C ALA A 293 -27.58 -20.48 22.52
N TYR A 294 -26.33 -20.21 22.89
CA TYR A 294 -25.16 -20.59 22.08
C TYR A 294 -25.06 -22.11 21.84
N ASN A 295 -25.44 -22.93 22.82
CA ASN A 295 -25.46 -24.39 22.68
C ASN A 295 -26.55 -24.91 21.71
N LYS A 296 -27.55 -24.08 21.41
CA LYS A 296 -28.68 -24.43 20.53
C LYS A 296 -28.48 -23.97 19.08
N ALA A 297 -27.50 -23.10 18.81
CA ALA A 297 -27.26 -22.48 17.51
C ALA A 297 -26.58 -23.39 16.46
N LYS A 298 -26.85 -24.70 16.44
CA LYS A 298 -26.12 -25.69 15.62
C LYS A 298 -26.12 -25.38 14.12
N GLY A 299 -27.24 -24.84 13.59
CA GLY A 299 -27.35 -24.48 12.17
C GLY A 299 -26.63 -23.18 11.78
N ALA A 300 -26.40 -22.27 12.73
CA ALA A 300 -25.70 -21.00 12.49
C ALA A 300 -24.18 -21.11 12.61
N VAL A 301 -23.68 -22.13 13.33
CA VAL A 301 -22.24 -22.33 13.55
C VAL A 301 -21.47 -22.46 12.24
N GLU A 302 -21.94 -23.32 11.31
CA GLU A 302 -21.25 -23.56 10.04
C GLU A 302 -21.17 -22.28 9.20
N ILE A 303 -22.32 -21.63 8.96
CA ILE A 303 -22.41 -20.39 8.16
C ILE A 303 -21.57 -19.29 8.80
N GLY A 304 -21.72 -19.11 10.11
CA GLY A 304 -21.03 -18.05 10.84
C GLY A 304 -19.52 -18.21 10.81
N LEU A 305 -19.00 -19.41 11.10
CA LEU A 305 -17.56 -19.67 11.09
C LEU A 305 -16.97 -19.51 9.69
N VAL A 306 -17.65 -19.99 8.65
CA VAL A 306 -17.20 -19.80 7.26
C VAL A 306 -17.10 -18.30 6.93
N LEU A 307 -18.11 -17.50 7.27
CA LEU A 307 -18.09 -16.06 7.04
C LEU A 307 -17.00 -15.36 7.85
N PHE A 308 -16.79 -15.75 9.10
CA PHE A 308 -15.74 -15.22 9.97
C PHE A 308 -14.34 -15.49 9.38
N PHE A 309 -14.03 -16.74 9.05
CA PHE A 309 -12.71 -17.10 8.50
C PHE A 309 -12.50 -16.51 7.11
N LEU A 310 -13.55 -16.47 6.29
CA LEU A 310 -13.50 -15.84 4.97
C LEU A 310 -13.19 -14.34 5.09
N GLN A 311 -13.89 -13.62 5.98
CA GLN A 311 -13.62 -12.22 6.25
C GLN A 311 -12.18 -12.02 6.75
N ALA A 312 -11.76 -12.77 7.77
CA ALA A 312 -10.47 -12.58 8.43
C ALA A 312 -9.31 -12.85 7.47
N PHE A 313 -9.39 -13.94 6.71
CA PHE A 313 -8.37 -14.33 5.75
C PHE A 313 -8.34 -13.40 4.54
N CYS A 314 -9.49 -13.07 3.94
CA CYS A 314 -9.52 -12.17 2.78
C CYS A 314 -9.05 -10.76 3.13
N SER A 315 -9.35 -10.26 4.32
CA SER A 315 -8.87 -8.96 4.79
C SER A 315 -7.34 -8.95 4.95
N ALA A 316 -6.77 -10.02 5.55
CA ALA A 316 -5.32 -10.19 5.68
C ALA A 316 -4.63 -10.34 4.32
N ALA A 317 -5.21 -11.14 3.43
CA ALA A 317 -4.73 -11.37 2.08
C ALA A 317 -4.72 -10.08 1.26
N CYS A 318 -5.80 -9.28 1.33
CA CYS A 318 -5.90 -7.99 0.64
C CYS A 318 -4.79 -7.03 1.08
N HIS A 319 -4.53 -6.94 2.39
CA HIS A 319 -3.41 -6.14 2.89
C HIS A 319 -2.05 -6.65 2.39
N TRP A 320 -1.84 -7.97 2.39
CA TRP A 320 -0.59 -8.56 1.92
C TRP A 320 -0.36 -8.34 0.41
N PHE A 321 -1.36 -8.62 -0.42
CA PHE A 321 -1.30 -8.39 -1.86
C PHE A 321 -1.16 -6.89 -2.19
N GLY A 322 -1.82 -6.01 -1.42
CA GLY A 322 -1.65 -4.57 -1.59
C GLY A 322 -0.21 -4.10 -1.32
N VAL A 323 0.44 -4.67 -0.29
CA VAL A 323 1.87 -4.44 -0.04
C VAL A 323 2.73 -4.95 -1.18
N VAL A 324 2.45 -6.14 -1.71
CA VAL A 324 3.16 -6.73 -2.85
C VAL A 324 3.03 -5.83 -4.09
N ALA A 325 1.82 -5.39 -4.41
CA ALA A 325 1.53 -4.49 -5.54
C ALA A 325 2.36 -3.21 -5.49
N CYS A 326 2.50 -2.60 -4.31
CA CYS A 326 3.33 -1.43 -4.14
C CYS A 326 4.83 -1.72 -4.28
N LYS A 327 5.30 -2.86 -3.78
CA LYS A 327 6.73 -3.26 -3.88
C LYS A 327 7.17 -3.56 -5.31
N ILE A 328 6.27 -4.06 -6.16
CA ILE A 328 6.55 -4.31 -7.59
C ILE A 328 6.37 -3.07 -8.47
N HIS A 329 6.20 -1.88 -7.89
CA HIS A 329 5.87 -0.62 -8.59
C HIS A 329 4.56 -0.63 -9.40
N ALA A 330 3.67 -1.57 -9.14
CA ALA A 330 2.33 -1.60 -9.76
C ALA A 330 1.32 -0.80 -8.94
N VAL A 331 1.70 0.34 -8.34
CA VAL A 331 0.87 1.09 -7.37
C VAL A 331 -0.46 1.53 -8.00
N ARG A 332 -0.45 2.01 -9.25
CA ARG A 332 -1.68 2.49 -9.91
C ARG A 332 -2.62 1.35 -10.27
N PHE A 333 -2.13 0.40 -11.07
CA PHE A 333 -2.95 -0.67 -11.64
C PHE A 333 -3.14 -1.86 -10.71
N GLY A 334 -2.18 -2.15 -9.83
CA GLY A 334 -2.20 -3.30 -8.92
C GLY A 334 -2.68 -2.97 -7.50
N PHE A 335 -2.72 -1.69 -7.10
CA PHE A 335 -3.13 -1.29 -5.74
C PHE A 335 -4.26 -0.24 -5.74
N ALA A 336 -4.00 0.98 -6.20
CA ALA A 336 -4.94 2.09 -6.09
C ALA A 336 -6.26 1.81 -6.82
N LEU A 337 -6.19 1.34 -8.08
CA LEU A 337 -7.38 1.04 -8.88
C LEU A 337 -8.18 -0.14 -8.30
N PRO A 338 -7.62 -1.34 -8.06
CA PRO A 338 -8.34 -2.45 -7.44
C PRO A 338 -9.03 -2.10 -6.12
N VAL A 339 -8.32 -1.41 -5.22
CA VAL A 339 -8.86 -1.07 -3.89
C VAL A 339 -10.00 -0.06 -4.00
N SER A 340 -9.85 0.94 -4.88
CA SER A 340 -10.86 1.98 -5.15
C SER A 340 -12.17 1.44 -5.73
N PHE A 341 -12.07 0.41 -6.59
CA PHE A 341 -13.23 -0.22 -7.24
C PHE A 341 -13.85 -1.36 -6.43
N SER A 342 -13.30 -1.70 -5.25
CA SER A 342 -13.85 -2.77 -4.41
C SER A 342 -15.31 -2.55 -4.01
N GLY A 343 -15.71 -1.32 -3.67
CA GLY A 343 -17.11 -0.97 -3.37
C GLY A 343 -18.06 -1.22 -4.55
N PRO A 344 -17.88 -0.56 -5.70
CA PRO A 344 -18.67 -0.82 -6.90
C PRO A 344 -18.68 -2.30 -7.32
N ALA A 345 -17.53 -2.99 -7.25
CA ALA A 345 -17.44 -4.41 -7.57
C ALA A 345 -18.25 -5.28 -6.60
N THR A 346 -18.27 -4.98 -5.30
CA THR A 346 -19.15 -5.68 -4.34
C THR A 346 -20.63 -5.46 -4.62
N LEU A 347 -21.01 -4.24 -5.05
CA LEU A 347 -22.39 -3.92 -5.43
C LEU A 347 -22.81 -4.69 -6.68
N ILE A 348 -21.98 -4.69 -7.73
CA ILE A 348 -22.24 -5.42 -8.97
C ILE A 348 -22.36 -6.92 -8.67
N LEU A 349 -21.45 -7.48 -7.87
CA LEU A 349 -21.52 -8.89 -7.46
C LEU A 349 -22.80 -9.18 -6.66
N GLY A 350 -23.17 -8.32 -5.72
CA GLY A 350 -24.39 -8.48 -4.94
C GLY A 350 -25.66 -8.44 -5.79
N ILE A 351 -25.76 -7.50 -6.73
CA ILE A 351 -26.91 -7.35 -7.64
C ILE A 351 -26.99 -8.51 -8.63
N THR A 352 -25.87 -8.92 -9.21
CA THR A 352 -25.84 -10.08 -10.14
C THR A 352 -26.26 -11.37 -9.44
N LEU A 353 -25.81 -11.59 -8.21
CA LEU A 353 -26.25 -12.71 -7.38
C LEU A 353 -27.75 -12.64 -7.05
N PHE A 354 -28.25 -11.44 -6.71
CA PHE A 354 -29.67 -11.20 -6.45
C PHE A 354 -30.53 -11.51 -7.69
N LEU A 355 -30.16 -10.99 -8.87
CA LEU A 355 -30.90 -11.21 -10.11
C LEU A 355 -30.89 -12.68 -10.54
N ALA A 356 -29.72 -13.34 -10.47
CA ALA A 356 -29.60 -14.76 -10.80
C ALA A 356 -30.42 -15.66 -9.85
N GLN A 357 -30.62 -15.21 -8.61
CA GLN A 357 -31.47 -15.92 -7.65
C GLN A 357 -32.96 -15.63 -7.88
N ALA A 358 -33.33 -14.37 -8.17
CA ALA A 358 -34.71 -13.99 -8.46
C ALA A 358 -35.28 -14.83 -9.62
N GLU A 359 -34.49 -15.06 -10.66
CA GLU A 359 -34.86 -15.91 -11.81
C GLU A 359 -35.08 -17.39 -11.41
N LYS A 360 -34.31 -17.91 -10.44
CA LYS A 360 -34.44 -19.30 -9.96
C LYS A 360 -35.59 -19.52 -8.99
N LEU A 361 -35.97 -18.50 -8.22
CA LEU A 361 -37.00 -18.60 -7.19
C LEU A 361 -38.38 -18.18 -7.66
N TYR A 362 -38.47 -17.38 -8.73
CA TYR A 362 -39.73 -16.90 -9.25
C TYR A 362 -39.66 -16.90 -10.78
N TYR A 363 -40.51 -17.70 -11.44
CA TYR A 363 -40.59 -17.71 -12.90
C TYR A 363 -41.00 -16.31 -13.38
N LEU A 364 -40.08 -15.61 -14.06
CA LEU A 364 -40.26 -14.23 -14.53
C LEU A 364 -41.50 -14.06 -15.45
N SER A 365 -42.00 -15.15 -16.04
CA SER A 365 -43.24 -15.18 -16.83
C SER A 365 -44.52 -14.93 -16.01
N GLU A 366 -44.55 -15.24 -14.71
CA GLU A 366 -45.66 -14.90 -13.80
C GLU A 366 -45.62 -13.43 -13.34
N VAL A 367 -44.46 -12.75 -13.42
CA VAL A 367 -44.33 -11.32 -13.06
C VAL A 367 -45.01 -10.45 -14.11
N ALA A 368 -44.83 -10.77 -15.39
CA ALA A 368 -45.39 -10.02 -16.51
C ALA A 368 -46.93 -10.07 -16.56
N THR A 369 -47.54 -11.17 -16.13
CA THR A 369 -49.01 -11.32 -16.10
C THR A 369 -49.64 -10.57 -14.93
N VAL A 370 -49.02 -10.58 -13.75
CA VAL A 370 -49.45 -9.80 -12.57
C VAL A 370 -49.31 -8.29 -12.81
N GLN A 371 -48.24 -7.87 -13.49
CA GLN A 371 -47.98 -6.47 -13.84
C GLN A 371 -49.11 -5.86 -14.70
N ASN A 372 -49.57 -6.60 -15.71
CA ASN A 372 -50.69 -6.18 -16.57
C ASN A 372 -52.06 -6.19 -15.86
N TYR A 373 -52.22 -6.96 -14.78
CA TYR A 373 -53.49 -7.07 -14.05
C TYR A 373 -53.64 -6.02 -12.93
N ILE A 374 -52.53 -5.54 -12.36
CA ILE A 374 -52.52 -4.64 -11.18
C ILE A 374 -52.03 -3.21 -11.54
N GLY A 375 -51.52 -2.97 -12.75
CA GLY A 375 -51.07 -1.63 -13.18
C GLY A 375 -49.84 -1.13 -12.40
N VAL A 376 -48.97 -2.04 -11.99
CA VAL A 376 -47.76 -1.75 -11.18
C VAL A 376 -46.57 -1.52 -12.11
N ASN A 377 -45.88 -0.40 -11.99
CA ASN A 377 -44.73 -0.08 -12.86
C ASN A 377 -43.41 -0.74 -12.42
N ASN A 378 -43.33 -1.23 -11.17
CA ASN A 378 -42.11 -1.81 -10.60
C ASN A 378 -42.08 -3.35 -10.69
N THR A 379 -41.11 -3.89 -11.46
CA THR A 379 -40.91 -5.33 -11.68
C THR A 379 -40.40 -6.09 -10.46
N PHE A 380 -39.81 -5.40 -9.47
CA PHE A 380 -39.24 -6.01 -8.26
C PHE A 380 -40.24 -6.18 -7.13
N TRP A 381 -41.33 -5.41 -7.12
CA TRP A 381 -42.33 -5.44 -6.06
C TRP A 381 -43.02 -6.82 -5.90
N PRO A 382 -43.42 -7.54 -6.97
CA PRO A 382 -44.03 -8.87 -6.84
C PRO A 382 -43.08 -9.91 -6.23
N PHE A 383 -41.78 -9.79 -6.50
CA PHE A 383 -40.77 -10.68 -5.91
C PHE A 383 -40.61 -10.37 -4.41
N CYS A 384 -40.47 -9.11 -4.03
CA CYS A 384 -40.28 -8.69 -2.64
C CYS A 384 -41.51 -8.97 -1.76
N SER A 385 -42.73 -8.85 -2.31
CA SER A 385 -43.96 -9.15 -1.56
C SER A 385 -44.13 -10.64 -1.26
N LYS A 386 -43.73 -11.51 -2.19
CA LYS A 386 -43.79 -12.97 -2.00
C LYS A 386 -42.58 -13.58 -1.30
N LEU A 387 -41.48 -12.83 -1.15
CA LEU A 387 -40.22 -13.32 -0.58
C LEU A 387 -40.39 -13.86 0.86
N ALA A 388 -41.28 -13.27 1.66
CA ALA A 388 -41.56 -13.71 3.02
C ALA A 388 -42.25 -15.09 3.09
N ASP A 389 -43.00 -15.45 2.05
CA ASP A 389 -43.73 -16.72 1.95
C ASP A 389 -42.86 -17.85 1.40
N ILE A 390 -41.68 -17.53 0.86
CA ILE A 390 -40.71 -18.51 0.36
C ILE A 390 -40.08 -19.23 1.55
N LYS A 391 -40.77 -20.28 2.01
CA LYS A 391 -40.23 -21.27 2.93
C LYS A 391 -39.22 -22.12 2.17
N VAL A 392 -37.94 -21.73 2.20
CA VAL A 392 -36.86 -22.47 1.55
C VAL A 392 -36.86 -23.92 2.05
N ARG A 393 -37.30 -24.84 1.19
CA ARG A 393 -37.45 -26.27 1.49
C ARG A 393 -36.12 -27.04 1.34
N ASN A 394 -35.08 -26.42 0.78
CA ASN A 394 -33.75 -27.02 0.56
C ASN A 394 -32.64 -26.25 1.30
N ASN A 395 -32.02 -26.94 2.28
CA ASN A 395 -31.11 -26.41 3.30
C ASN A 395 -29.66 -26.20 2.83
N THR A 396 -29.41 -25.57 1.67
CA THR A 396 -28.01 -25.19 1.37
C THR A 396 -27.64 -23.90 2.11
N PRO A 397 -26.51 -23.87 2.85
CA PRO A 397 -26.00 -22.67 3.53
C PRO A 397 -25.92 -21.43 2.64
N VAL A 398 -25.66 -21.62 1.34
CA VAL A 398 -25.56 -20.54 0.36
C VAL A 398 -26.94 -19.95 0.03
N MET A 399 -27.95 -20.77 -0.27
CA MET A 399 -29.30 -20.29 -0.59
C MET A 399 -29.93 -19.54 0.61
N LEU A 400 -29.62 -20.00 1.81
CA LEU A 400 -29.97 -19.43 3.10
C LEU A 400 -29.44 -17.99 3.26
N VAL A 401 -28.16 -17.79 2.98
CA VAL A 401 -27.49 -16.48 2.99
C VAL A 401 -28.05 -15.58 1.90
N MET A 402 -28.23 -16.12 0.69
CA MET A 402 -28.71 -15.34 -0.46
C MET A 402 -30.18 -14.88 -0.27
N LEU A 403 -31.02 -15.70 0.38
CA LEU A 403 -32.35 -15.28 0.81
C LEU A 403 -32.30 -14.09 1.78
N GLU A 404 -31.35 -14.07 2.72
CA GLU A 404 -31.21 -12.96 3.66
C GLU A 404 -30.74 -11.68 2.98
N ILE A 405 -29.79 -11.79 2.04
CA ILE A 405 -29.35 -10.66 1.22
C ILE A 405 -30.55 -10.11 0.42
N SER A 406 -31.32 -10.99 -0.21
CA SER A 406 -32.54 -10.62 -0.95
C SER A 406 -33.57 -9.94 -0.04
N ASN A 407 -33.78 -10.45 1.17
CA ASN A 407 -34.66 -9.87 2.18
C ASN A 407 -34.18 -8.48 2.61
N SER A 408 -32.87 -8.29 2.75
CA SER A 408 -32.31 -6.97 3.04
C SER A 408 -32.49 -5.99 1.88
N ILE A 409 -32.29 -6.43 0.63
CA ILE A 409 -32.47 -5.58 -0.57
C ILE A 409 -33.95 -5.21 -0.73
N CYS A 410 -34.87 -6.14 -0.49
CA CYS A 410 -36.32 -5.91 -0.53
C CYS A 410 -36.85 -5.02 0.60
N LYS A 411 -36.01 -4.60 1.56
CA LYS A 411 -36.35 -3.58 2.56
C LYS A 411 -35.90 -2.17 2.16
N THR A 412 -35.34 -2.04 0.97
CA THR A 412 -34.98 -0.76 0.39
C THR A 412 -36.17 -0.11 -0.30
N SER A 413 -35.94 1.09 -0.80
CA SER A 413 -36.80 1.83 -1.72
C SER A 413 -37.29 1.03 -2.95
N LEU A 414 -36.69 -0.14 -3.25
CA LEU A 414 -37.17 -1.08 -4.28
C LEU A 414 -38.54 -1.70 -4.01
N ASN A 415 -39.02 -1.70 -2.76
CA ASN A 415 -40.31 -2.29 -2.39
C ASN A 415 -41.49 -1.32 -2.51
N SER A 416 -41.31 -0.18 -3.17
CA SER A 416 -42.40 0.74 -3.49
C SER A 416 -43.17 0.25 -4.73
N PRO A 417 -44.51 0.16 -4.69
CA PRO A 417 -45.31 -0.31 -5.83
C PRO A 417 -45.34 0.69 -7.00
N ASN A 418 -45.34 2.00 -6.73
CA ASN A 418 -45.63 3.03 -7.75
C ASN A 418 -44.43 3.93 -8.11
N GLU A 419 -43.45 4.08 -7.22
CA GLU A 419 -42.40 5.10 -7.36
C GLU A 419 -41.00 4.48 -7.42
N ILE A 420 -40.31 4.65 -8.54
CA ILE A 420 -38.94 4.16 -8.78
C ILE A 420 -37.89 5.19 -8.30
N TRP A 421 -38.24 6.48 -8.26
CA TRP A 421 -37.30 7.56 -7.90
C TRP A 421 -36.66 7.44 -6.49
N PRO A 422 -37.29 6.84 -5.46
CA PRO A 422 -36.65 6.67 -4.15
C PRO A 422 -35.42 5.75 -4.22
N PHE A 423 -35.37 4.80 -5.15
CA PHE A 423 -34.18 3.99 -5.38
C PHE A 423 -33.03 4.80 -5.98
N SER A 424 -33.33 5.79 -6.83
CA SER A 424 -32.33 6.69 -7.38
C SER A 424 -31.62 7.52 -6.29
N MET A 425 -32.29 7.83 -5.18
CA MET A 425 -31.67 8.51 -4.04
C MET A 425 -30.61 7.66 -3.36
N LEU A 426 -30.90 6.38 -3.12
CA LEU A 426 -29.95 5.42 -2.57
C LEU A 426 -28.73 5.23 -3.48
N VAL A 427 -28.94 5.16 -4.79
CA VAL A 427 -27.84 5.10 -5.77
C VAL A 427 -27.00 6.38 -5.70
N LEU A 428 -27.64 7.55 -5.65
CA LEU A 428 -26.94 8.83 -5.57
C LEU A 428 -26.14 8.97 -4.27
N GLU A 429 -26.68 8.53 -3.13
CA GLU A 429 -25.96 8.43 -1.85
C GLU A 429 -24.66 7.64 -2.00
N GLY A 430 -24.74 6.43 -2.56
CA GLY A 430 -23.58 5.56 -2.76
C GLY A 430 -22.54 6.16 -3.70
N VAL A 431 -22.98 6.79 -4.79
CA VAL A 431 -22.09 7.49 -5.73
C VAL A 431 -21.40 8.67 -5.05
N CYS A 432 -22.12 9.49 -4.29
CA CYS A 432 -21.55 10.61 -3.54
C CYS A 432 -20.50 10.13 -2.53
N MET A 433 -20.82 9.12 -1.72
CA MET A 433 -19.89 8.56 -0.73
C MET A 433 -18.64 7.95 -1.38
N TRP A 434 -18.81 7.24 -2.50
CA TRP A 434 -17.69 6.64 -3.23
C TRP A 434 -16.80 7.71 -3.90
N LEU A 435 -17.38 8.67 -4.61
CA LEU A 435 -16.64 9.78 -5.21
C LEU A 435 -15.94 10.64 -4.15
N GLY A 436 -16.57 10.81 -2.99
CA GLY A 436 -15.98 11.50 -1.84
C GLY A 436 -14.69 10.84 -1.36
N LEU A 437 -14.67 9.51 -1.28
CA LEU A 437 -13.48 8.73 -0.97
C LEU A 437 -12.40 8.84 -2.06
N MET A 438 -12.80 8.75 -3.33
CA MET A 438 -11.87 8.88 -4.47
C MET A 438 -11.19 10.24 -4.49
N ALA A 439 -11.95 11.31 -4.24
CA ALA A 439 -11.43 12.67 -4.17
C ALA A 439 -10.45 12.83 -2.97
N CYS A 440 -10.76 12.28 -1.79
CA CYS A 440 -9.86 12.32 -0.62
C CYS A 440 -8.52 11.61 -0.88
N THR A 441 -8.57 10.49 -1.61
CA THR A 441 -7.44 9.58 -1.82
C THR A 441 -6.75 9.78 -3.17
N TYR A 442 -7.05 10.87 -3.88
CA TYR A 442 -6.46 11.15 -5.19
C TYR A 442 -4.92 11.18 -5.17
N TYR A 443 -4.32 11.59 -4.04
CA TYR A 443 -2.86 11.61 -3.87
C TYR A 443 -2.21 10.23 -4.03
N VAL A 444 -2.91 9.15 -3.69
CA VAL A 444 -2.40 7.76 -3.79
C VAL A 444 -2.12 7.38 -5.25
N TRP A 445 -2.97 7.86 -6.17
CA TRP A 445 -2.86 7.58 -7.60
C TRP A 445 -1.64 8.25 -8.25
N ARG A 446 -1.14 9.33 -7.64
CA ARG A 446 0.03 10.09 -8.12
C ARG A 446 1.31 9.73 -7.38
N MET A 447 1.27 8.81 -6.41
CA MET A 447 2.43 8.42 -5.63
C MET A 447 3.51 7.75 -6.50
N LYS A 448 4.74 8.26 -6.42
CA LYS A 448 5.94 7.59 -6.95
C LYS A 448 6.61 6.81 -5.79
N VAL A 449 6.65 5.49 -5.91
CA VAL A 449 7.30 4.57 -4.95
C VAL A 449 8.70 4.25 -5.47
N GLN A 450 9.70 4.21 -4.59
CA GLN A 450 11.08 3.82 -4.95
C GLN A 450 11.23 2.29 -4.95
N ARG A 451 12.26 1.78 -5.66
CA ARG A 451 12.45 0.33 -5.81
C ARG A 451 12.83 -0.31 -4.49
N ILE A 452 12.03 -1.31 -4.08
CA ILE A 452 12.19 -2.08 -2.83
C ILE A 452 12.05 -1.17 -1.58
N GLU A 453 11.13 -0.20 -1.63
CA GLU A 453 10.83 0.63 -0.47
C GLU A 453 10.30 -0.22 0.72
N ARG A 454 10.77 0.08 1.94
CA ARG A 454 10.33 -0.67 3.13
C ARG A 454 8.86 -0.41 3.39
N THR A 455 8.12 -1.41 3.87
CA THR A 455 6.69 -1.26 4.18
C THR A 455 6.39 -0.15 5.19
N SER A 456 7.33 0.15 6.10
CA SER A 456 7.24 1.25 7.06
C SER A 456 7.35 2.64 6.44
N GLN A 457 7.88 2.75 5.22
CA GLN A 457 7.96 3.99 4.45
C GLN A 457 6.74 4.15 3.53
N LEU A 458 6.06 3.05 3.20
CA LEU A 458 4.87 3.06 2.36
C LEU A 458 3.57 3.31 3.15
N PHE A 459 3.42 2.68 4.32
CA PHE A 459 2.23 2.78 5.16
C PHE A 459 2.54 3.42 6.51
N VAL A 460 1.60 4.22 7.03
CA VAL A 460 1.72 4.89 8.33
C VAL A 460 1.63 3.88 9.46
N ARG A 461 0.54 3.11 9.48
CA ARG A 461 0.27 2.00 10.39
C ARG A 461 0.71 0.69 9.74
N ARG A 462 1.08 -0.29 10.58
CA ARG A 462 1.63 -1.57 10.12
C ARG A 462 0.60 -2.62 9.72
N LEU A 463 -0.64 -2.46 10.16
CA LEU A 463 -1.76 -3.38 9.97
C LEU A 463 -3.00 -2.57 9.59
N TYR A 464 -4.04 -3.30 9.17
CA TYR A 464 -5.27 -2.77 8.60
C TYR A 464 -6.43 -2.79 9.61
N GLU A 465 -7.48 -2.01 9.34
CA GLU A 465 -8.79 -2.17 9.98
C GLU A 465 -9.59 -3.25 9.25
N SER A 466 -10.06 -4.28 9.97
CA SER A 466 -10.75 -5.43 9.35
C SER A 466 -12.09 -5.06 8.72
N ALA A 467 -12.84 -4.15 9.35
CA ALA A 467 -14.16 -3.74 8.88
C ALA A 467 -14.10 -2.94 7.55
N PHE A 468 -13.03 -2.18 7.33
CA PHE A 468 -12.94 -1.22 6.23
C PHE A 468 -11.59 -1.37 5.51
N ILE A 469 -11.34 -2.53 4.90
CA ILE A 469 -10.04 -2.87 4.32
C ILE A 469 -9.62 -1.90 3.21
N ASP A 470 -10.56 -1.50 2.36
CA ASP A 470 -10.32 -0.61 1.23
C ASP A 470 -9.96 0.80 1.70
N LEU A 471 -10.77 1.33 2.61
CA LEU A 471 -10.53 2.62 3.24
C LEU A 471 -9.21 2.62 4.02
N SER A 472 -8.95 1.53 4.75
CA SER A 472 -7.76 1.34 5.56
C SER A 472 -6.49 1.21 4.72
N LEU A 473 -6.55 0.74 3.48
CA LEU A 473 -5.38 0.67 2.62
C LEU A 473 -5.10 2.02 1.98
N LEU A 474 -6.13 2.71 1.47
CA LEU A 474 -5.95 4.00 0.79
C LEU A 474 -5.47 5.09 1.75
N LEU A 475 -6.20 5.33 2.86
CA LEU A 475 -5.89 6.41 3.80
C LEU A 475 -4.61 6.16 4.62
N ASN A 476 -4.18 4.90 4.73
CA ASN A 476 -2.95 4.52 5.43
C ASN A 476 -1.68 4.67 4.58
N THR A 477 -1.80 4.88 3.27
CA THR A 477 -0.63 5.16 2.43
C THR A 477 -0.02 6.51 2.79
N LYS A 478 1.28 6.54 3.05
CA LYS A 478 1.99 7.75 3.48
C LYS A 478 1.96 8.82 2.40
N MET A 479 1.55 10.02 2.76
CA MET A 479 1.71 11.21 1.92
C MET A 479 3.20 11.58 1.91
N LYS A 480 3.87 11.40 0.76
CA LYS A 480 5.23 11.93 0.57
C LYS A 480 5.12 13.45 0.44
N VAL A 481 5.30 14.16 1.55
CA VAL A 481 5.36 15.62 1.56
C VAL A 481 6.61 16.02 0.80
N VAL A 482 6.42 16.55 -0.41
CA VAL A 482 7.49 17.28 -1.12
C VAL A 482 7.71 18.54 -0.31
N ARG A 483 8.57 18.46 0.71
CA ARG A 483 9.04 19.66 1.40
C ARG A 483 9.62 20.55 0.31
N SER A 484 9.04 21.73 0.15
CA SER A 484 9.71 22.84 -0.52
C SER A 484 10.97 23.20 0.26
N ARG A 485 12.02 22.38 0.13
CA ARG A 485 13.38 22.84 0.29
C ARG A 485 13.69 23.52 -1.04
N ASN A 486 13.71 24.84 -1.01
CA ASN A 486 14.12 25.74 -2.09
C ASN A 486 13.17 25.82 -3.30
N LYS A 487 12.07 26.56 -3.12
CA LYS A 487 11.42 27.27 -4.23
C LYS A 487 12.35 28.38 -4.73
N GLU A 488 13.36 28.01 -5.51
CA GLU A 488 14.07 28.91 -6.41
C GLU A 488 14.99 28.09 -7.32
N GLN A 489 14.42 27.21 -8.13
CA GLN A 489 14.92 26.93 -9.48
C GLN A 489 13.85 26.15 -10.24
N GLY A 490 13.46 26.71 -11.39
CA GLY A 490 12.53 26.08 -12.30
C GLY A 490 13.18 24.93 -13.06
N SER A 491 12.30 24.07 -13.59
CA SER A 491 12.55 23.01 -14.58
C SER A 491 13.19 21.71 -14.08
N SER A 492 12.52 20.62 -14.50
CA SER A 492 12.87 19.21 -14.38
C SER A 492 12.87 18.61 -12.99
N GLU A 493 12.48 17.33 -12.99
CA GLU A 493 12.39 16.47 -11.83
C GLU A 493 13.65 16.59 -10.98
N GLU A 494 13.52 17.00 -9.71
CA GLU A 494 14.58 16.81 -8.71
C GLU A 494 14.81 15.31 -8.60
N VAL A 495 15.68 14.79 -9.46
CA VAL A 495 16.35 13.52 -9.24
C VAL A 495 17.12 13.73 -7.95
N GLU A 496 16.75 13.02 -6.88
CA GLU A 496 17.60 12.94 -5.70
C GLU A 496 18.98 12.53 -6.20
N ASN A 497 19.97 13.44 -6.16
CA ASN A 497 21.35 13.12 -6.50
C ASN A 497 21.80 11.96 -5.59
N CYS A 498 21.76 10.75 -6.13
CA CYS A 498 22.18 9.55 -5.44
C CYS A 498 23.70 9.52 -5.48
N VAL A 499 24.38 9.51 -4.33
CA VAL A 499 25.83 9.33 -4.27
C VAL A 499 26.13 7.88 -3.94
N ILE A 500 26.83 7.18 -4.84
CA ILE A 500 27.24 5.79 -4.66
C ILE A 500 28.68 5.76 -4.13
N TYR A 501 28.90 5.11 -2.99
CA TYR A 501 30.25 4.85 -2.49
C TYR A 501 30.69 3.44 -2.90
N LEU A 502 31.67 3.36 -3.80
CA LEU A 502 32.23 2.10 -4.28
C LEU A 502 33.48 1.76 -3.47
N CYS A 503 33.35 0.81 -2.55
CA CYS A 503 34.45 0.41 -1.67
C CYS A 503 35.05 -0.94 -2.10
N ALA A 504 36.36 -0.97 -2.34
CA ALA A 504 37.13 -2.19 -2.58
C ALA A 504 38.25 -2.31 -1.54
N THR A 505 38.50 -3.51 -1.03
CA THR A 505 39.67 -3.80 -0.18
C THR A 505 40.67 -4.60 -0.97
N MET A 506 41.94 -4.22 -0.90
CA MET A 506 43.04 -4.87 -1.60
C MET A 506 44.10 -5.38 -0.61
N TRP A 507 44.45 -6.67 -0.70
CA TRP A 507 45.63 -7.27 -0.11
C TRP A 507 46.23 -8.36 -1.00
N HIS A 508 47.42 -8.10 -1.57
CA HIS A 508 48.15 -9.01 -2.46
C HIS A 508 47.40 -9.39 -3.77
N GLU A 509 46.55 -8.52 -4.29
CA GLU A 509 45.95 -8.68 -5.62
C GLU A 509 47.03 -8.65 -6.69
N THR A 510 46.79 -9.44 -7.74
CA THR A 510 47.63 -9.48 -8.93
C THR A 510 47.40 -8.25 -9.81
N TYR A 511 48.37 -7.95 -10.69
CA TYR A 511 48.26 -6.85 -11.65
C TYR A 511 46.97 -6.91 -12.47
N ASP A 512 46.60 -8.10 -12.97
CA ASP A 512 45.39 -8.33 -13.76
C ASP A 512 44.10 -8.11 -12.96
N GLU A 513 44.08 -8.44 -11.67
CA GLU A 513 42.94 -8.20 -10.80
C GLU A 513 42.76 -6.70 -10.53
N MET A 514 43.85 -5.99 -10.24
CA MET A 514 43.84 -4.53 -10.07
C MET A 514 43.39 -3.84 -11.37
N LEU A 515 43.86 -4.31 -12.52
CA LEU A 515 43.48 -3.80 -13.84
C LEU A 515 41.97 -3.95 -14.09
N LYS A 516 41.39 -5.12 -13.79
CA LYS A 516 39.95 -5.35 -13.93
C LYS A 516 39.12 -4.45 -13.01
N ILE A 517 39.55 -4.30 -11.76
CA ILE A 517 38.85 -3.46 -10.78
C ILE A 517 38.85 -2.00 -11.26
N LEU A 518 40.01 -1.44 -11.59
CA LEU A 518 40.12 -0.05 -12.03
C LEU A 518 39.42 0.18 -13.37
N THR A 519 39.54 -0.74 -14.33
CA THR A 519 38.80 -0.66 -15.60
C THR A 519 37.29 -0.60 -15.36
N SER A 520 36.76 -1.39 -14.41
CA SER A 520 35.32 -1.36 -14.09
C SER A 520 34.86 -0.01 -13.52
N MET A 521 35.70 0.64 -12.70
CA MET A 521 35.41 1.96 -12.13
C MET A 521 35.43 3.05 -13.21
N PHE A 522 36.42 3.05 -14.10
CA PHE A 522 36.53 4.01 -15.21
C PHE A 522 35.43 3.81 -16.26
N ARG A 523 34.97 2.57 -16.48
CA ARG A 523 33.78 2.30 -17.33
C ARG A 523 32.52 2.94 -16.74
N LEU A 524 32.34 2.88 -15.42
CA LEU A 524 31.21 3.51 -14.75
C LEU A 524 31.29 5.05 -14.83
N ASP A 525 32.50 5.61 -14.71
CA ASP A 525 32.75 7.04 -14.86
C ASP A 525 32.30 7.54 -16.24
N ARG A 526 32.75 6.85 -17.30
CA ARG A 526 32.37 7.14 -18.69
C ARG A 526 30.90 6.91 -18.98
N TYR A 527 30.27 5.88 -18.39
CA TYR A 527 28.84 5.63 -18.55
C TYR A 527 28.00 6.83 -18.13
N ARG A 528 28.46 7.63 -17.17
CA ARG A 528 27.75 8.86 -16.78
C ARG A 528 28.00 10.00 -17.77
N GLY A 529 29.23 10.14 -18.24
CA GLY A 529 29.68 11.26 -19.09
C GLY A 529 29.28 11.16 -20.55
N ASP A 530 28.72 10.03 -21.03
CA ASP A 530 28.39 9.86 -22.44
C ASP A 530 27.22 10.76 -22.87
N PRO A 531 27.46 11.82 -23.67
CA PRO A 531 26.41 12.73 -24.10
C PRO A 531 25.43 12.11 -25.09
N LYS A 532 25.70 10.89 -25.58
CA LYS A 532 24.86 10.18 -26.55
C LYS A 532 23.78 9.32 -25.89
N GLU A 533 23.91 8.99 -24.61
CA GLU A 533 22.92 8.20 -23.87
C GLU A 533 22.17 9.10 -22.88
N GLU A 534 20.85 9.26 -23.06
CA GLU A 534 20.00 9.91 -22.04
C GLU A 534 19.83 8.96 -20.86
N HIS A 535 20.72 9.05 -19.88
CA HIS A 535 20.62 8.28 -18.64
C HIS A 535 19.44 8.78 -17.80
N LYS A 536 18.51 7.87 -17.49
CA LYS A 536 17.33 8.18 -16.64
C LYS A 536 17.70 8.35 -15.16
N ASP A 537 18.83 7.81 -14.75
CA ASP A 537 19.29 7.79 -13.36
C ASP A 537 20.47 8.76 -13.23
N CYS A 538 20.28 9.89 -12.54
CA CYS A 538 21.36 10.81 -12.19
C CYS A 538 21.98 10.35 -10.85
N PHE A 539 23.23 9.90 -10.88
CA PHE A 539 23.98 9.56 -9.67
C PHE A 539 25.41 10.09 -9.76
N ASP A 540 25.93 10.54 -8.62
CA ASP A 540 27.35 10.77 -8.39
C ASP A 540 27.95 9.50 -7.78
N PHE A 541 29.26 9.29 -7.92
CA PHE A 541 29.90 8.23 -7.15
C PHE A 541 31.31 8.59 -6.73
N GLU A 542 31.73 7.99 -5.62
CA GLU A 542 33.08 8.07 -5.09
C GLU A 542 33.65 6.66 -4.98
N CYS A 543 34.84 6.45 -5.54
CA CYS A 543 35.56 5.19 -5.45
C CYS A 543 36.56 5.22 -4.31
N HIS A 544 36.59 4.17 -3.50
CA HIS A 544 37.49 4.00 -2.37
C HIS A 544 38.18 2.64 -2.44
N ILE A 545 39.50 2.64 -2.60
CA ILE A 545 40.33 1.44 -2.56
C ILE A 545 41.12 1.43 -1.25
N TYR A 546 40.94 0.41 -0.43
CA TYR A 546 41.62 0.25 0.85
C TYR A 546 42.72 -0.79 0.74
N VAL A 547 43.98 -0.35 0.70
CA VAL A 547 45.15 -1.23 0.58
C VAL A 547 45.69 -1.59 1.97
N ASP A 548 45.73 -2.89 2.27
CA ASP A 548 46.34 -3.42 3.49
C ASP A 548 47.88 -3.55 3.35
N ASP A 549 48.60 -3.18 4.42
CA ASP A 549 50.07 -3.24 4.53
C ASP A 549 50.84 -2.54 3.38
N ALA A 550 50.52 -1.27 3.15
CA ALA A 550 50.99 -0.49 2.01
C ALA A 550 52.46 -0.05 2.06
N PHE A 551 53.15 -0.21 3.21
CA PHE A 551 54.48 0.35 3.44
C PHE A 551 55.53 -0.71 3.81
N MET A 552 56.72 -0.55 3.26
CA MET A 552 57.92 -1.32 3.58
C MET A 552 59.04 -0.40 4.07
N LYS A 553 59.98 -0.96 4.84
CA LYS A 553 61.22 -0.28 5.24
C LYS A 553 62.36 -0.76 4.36
N GLU A 554 63.12 0.17 3.80
CA GLU A 554 64.32 -0.16 3.03
C GLU A 554 65.42 -0.71 3.95
N LYS A 555 66.03 -1.85 3.57
CA LYS A 555 66.98 -2.60 4.42
C LYS A 555 68.23 -1.81 4.82
N ASN A 556 68.63 -0.81 4.04
CA ASN A 556 69.90 -0.10 4.22
C ASN A 556 69.75 1.31 4.83
N THR A 557 68.57 1.94 4.72
CA THR A 557 68.35 3.34 5.13
C THR A 557 67.24 3.52 6.17
N GLU A 558 66.51 2.44 6.49
CA GLU A 558 65.26 2.45 7.28
C GLU A 558 64.18 3.42 6.77
N LYS A 559 64.34 3.99 5.57
CA LYS A 559 63.33 4.88 5.00
C LYS A 559 62.07 4.09 4.68
N LYS A 560 60.94 4.70 5.04
CA LYS A 560 59.60 4.18 4.78
C LYS A 560 59.23 4.46 3.34
N LEU A 561 59.00 3.39 2.57
CA LEU A 561 58.63 3.43 1.16
C LEU A 561 57.31 2.68 0.97
N VAL A 562 56.61 2.96 -0.12
CA VAL A 562 55.47 2.14 -0.54
C VAL A 562 55.95 0.76 -0.98
N ASN A 563 55.13 -0.26 -0.76
CA ASN A 563 55.44 -1.63 -1.18
C ASN A 563 55.28 -1.80 -2.71
N THR A 564 55.66 -2.97 -3.22
CA THR A 564 55.55 -3.29 -4.66
C THR A 564 54.10 -3.32 -5.15
N TYR A 565 53.16 -3.80 -4.35
CA TYR A 565 51.73 -3.85 -4.72
C TYR A 565 51.12 -2.47 -4.93
N VAL A 566 51.53 -1.48 -4.13
CA VAL A 566 51.10 -0.09 -4.29
C VAL A 566 51.75 0.54 -5.53
N GLN A 567 53.00 0.17 -5.85
CA GLN A 567 53.63 0.59 -7.10
C GLN A 567 52.90 0.00 -8.31
N ASP A 568 52.57 -1.28 -8.27
CA ASP A 568 51.77 -1.95 -9.31
C ASP A 568 50.40 -1.27 -9.46
N LEU A 569 49.71 -0.98 -8.36
CA LEU A 569 48.42 -0.28 -8.38
C LEU A 569 48.54 1.10 -9.05
N ILE A 570 49.58 1.88 -8.72
CA ILE A 570 49.80 3.20 -9.35
C ILE A 570 50.04 3.03 -10.85
N ASN A 571 50.85 2.06 -11.27
CA ASN A 571 51.10 1.78 -12.68
C ASN A 571 49.80 1.40 -13.42
N VAL A 572 48.97 0.55 -12.81
CA VAL A 572 47.65 0.19 -13.36
C VAL A 572 46.74 1.41 -13.48
N VAL A 573 46.67 2.29 -12.47
CA VAL A 573 45.86 3.52 -12.55
C VAL A 573 46.32 4.37 -13.74
N MET A 574 47.64 4.55 -13.90
CA MET A 574 48.21 5.31 -15.03
C MET A 574 47.90 4.67 -16.38
N GLU A 575 48.00 3.34 -16.48
CA GLU A 575 47.69 2.59 -17.70
C GLU A 575 46.21 2.74 -18.08
N VAL A 576 45.29 2.51 -17.14
CA VAL A 576 43.85 2.67 -17.37
C VAL A 576 43.52 4.11 -17.74
N TYR A 577 44.08 5.10 -17.04
CA TYR A 577 43.83 6.50 -17.34
C TYR A 577 44.25 6.87 -18.77
N ARG A 578 45.43 6.40 -19.21
CA ARG A 578 45.93 6.59 -20.58
C ARG A 578 45.04 5.92 -21.62
N VAL A 579 44.54 4.71 -21.35
CA VAL A 579 43.62 4.01 -22.26
C VAL A 579 42.31 4.79 -22.44
N PHE A 580 41.80 5.42 -21.39
CA PHE A 580 40.52 6.14 -21.44
C PHE A 580 40.61 7.57 -22.01
N THR A 581 41.73 8.27 -21.81
CA THR A 581 41.86 9.71 -22.15
C THR A 581 42.97 10.05 -23.14
N ASN A 582 43.87 9.09 -23.45
CA ASN A 582 45.14 9.32 -24.14
C ASN A 582 46.05 10.37 -23.45
N LYS A 583 45.84 10.64 -22.16
CA LYS A 583 46.62 11.58 -21.35
C LYS A 583 47.05 10.93 -20.04
N GLU A 584 47.91 11.61 -19.29
CA GLU A 584 48.20 11.29 -17.89
C GLU A 584 47.22 12.02 -16.96
N PRO A 585 47.05 11.59 -15.70
CA PRO A 585 46.15 12.25 -14.76
C PRO A 585 46.63 13.67 -14.46
N ASP A 586 45.76 14.65 -14.68
CA ASP A 586 46.11 16.06 -14.53
C ASP A 586 46.23 16.48 -13.05
N GLU A 587 45.48 15.84 -12.14
CA GLU A 587 45.47 16.15 -10.70
C GLU A 587 45.61 14.88 -9.84
N VAL A 588 46.79 14.72 -9.21
CA VAL A 588 47.03 13.70 -8.18
C VAL A 588 47.42 14.39 -6.88
N SER A 589 46.67 14.13 -5.82
CA SER A 589 46.95 14.68 -4.49
C SER A 589 47.36 13.58 -3.52
N ILE A 590 48.47 13.81 -2.83
CA ILE A 590 49.02 12.90 -1.83
C ILE A 590 48.82 13.54 -0.46
N ILE A 591 48.03 12.89 0.39
CA ILE A 591 47.66 13.41 1.72
C ILE A 591 48.13 12.42 2.79
N GLU A 592 48.80 12.94 3.81
CA GLU A 592 49.11 12.17 5.01
C GLU A 592 47.84 11.98 5.84
N ALA A 593 47.53 10.73 6.21
CA ALA A 593 46.32 10.38 6.91
C ALA A 593 46.65 9.72 8.26
N PRO A 594 45.77 9.80 9.28
CA PRO A 594 46.04 9.20 10.60
C PRO A 594 46.35 7.69 10.57
N TYR A 595 45.94 7.00 9.51
CA TYR A 595 46.15 5.57 9.27
C TYR A 595 47.33 5.24 8.35
N GLY A 596 48.05 6.24 7.84
CA GLY A 596 49.12 6.07 6.85
C GLY A 596 49.09 7.17 5.79
N GLY A 597 48.65 6.85 4.59
CA GLY A 597 48.57 7.80 3.48
C GLY A 597 47.29 7.66 2.68
N ARG A 598 46.99 8.65 1.86
CA ARG A 598 45.87 8.64 0.93
C ARG A 598 46.27 9.32 -0.37
N LEU A 599 46.01 8.65 -1.48
CA LEU A 599 46.13 9.21 -2.83
C LEU A 599 44.73 9.56 -3.31
N MET A 600 44.56 10.71 -3.97
CA MET A 600 43.30 11.09 -4.61
C MET A 600 43.56 11.41 -6.08
N PHE A 601 42.77 10.79 -6.93
CA PHE A 601 42.78 10.96 -8.39
C PHE A 601 41.41 11.49 -8.82
N VAL A 602 41.40 12.46 -9.72
CA VAL A 602 40.19 12.87 -10.45
C VAL A 602 40.08 11.98 -11.68
N MET A 603 38.97 11.26 -11.82
CA MET A 603 38.67 10.44 -13.00
C MET A 603 38.24 11.32 -14.18
N PRO A 604 38.28 10.82 -15.43
CA PRO A 604 38.08 11.63 -16.64
C PRO A 604 36.80 12.45 -16.69
N GLU A 605 35.69 11.93 -16.15
CA GLU A 605 34.38 12.59 -16.13
C GLU A 605 34.09 13.32 -14.80
N GLY A 606 35.12 13.51 -13.95
CA GLY A 606 35.08 14.36 -12.77
C GLY A 606 34.73 13.68 -11.44
N ASN A 607 34.49 12.36 -11.41
CA ASN A 607 34.30 11.62 -10.17
C ASN A 607 35.64 11.36 -9.45
N MET A 608 35.59 11.10 -8.14
CA MET A 608 36.79 10.95 -7.30
C MET A 608 37.17 9.49 -7.07
N LEU A 609 38.45 9.18 -7.20
CA LEU A 609 39.06 7.90 -6.80
C LEU A 609 40.04 8.12 -5.65
N TYR A 610 39.72 7.55 -4.48
CA TYR A 610 40.54 7.59 -3.28
C TYR A 610 41.22 6.24 -3.05
N VAL A 611 42.55 6.26 -2.92
CA VAL A 611 43.33 5.08 -2.52
C VAL A 611 43.88 5.29 -1.11
N HIS A 612 43.36 4.51 -0.17
CA HIS A 612 43.71 4.55 1.24
C HIS A 612 44.85 3.56 1.51
N LEU A 613 46.02 4.07 1.90
CA LEU A 613 47.24 3.31 2.14
C LEU A 613 47.45 3.12 3.64
N LYS A 614 47.29 1.89 4.11
CA LYS A 614 47.41 1.57 5.53
C LYS A 614 48.84 1.30 5.97
N ASP A 615 49.24 1.96 7.05
CA ASP A 615 50.46 1.66 7.79
C ASP A 615 50.19 0.73 8.98
N LYS A 616 50.81 -0.45 8.97
CA LYS A 616 50.76 -1.43 10.06
C LYS A 616 51.37 -0.96 11.38
N THR A 617 52.16 0.12 11.36
CA THR A 617 52.78 0.69 12.58
C THR A 617 51.86 1.69 13.30
N LEU A 618 50.95 2.33 12.55
CA LEU A 618 49.99 3.32 13.09
C LEU A 618 48.67 2.68 13.50
N ILE A 619 48.32 1.52 12.93
CA ILE A 619 47.07 0.80 13.21
C ILE A 619 47.36 -0.58 13.80
N ARG A 620 46.38 -1.14 14.53
CA ARG A 620 46.41 -2.49 15.07
C ARG A 620 46.85 -3.53 14.03
N ASN A 621 48.01 -4.11 14.27
CA ASN A 621 48.62 -5.13 13.42
C ASN A 621 47.72 -6.39 13.32
N LYS A 622 47.74 -7.06 12.16
CA LYS A 622 46.94 -8.27 11.80
C LYS A 622 45.41 -8.09 11.71
N LYS A 623 44.87 -6.88 11.86
CA LYS A 623 43.48 -6.58 11.52
C LYS A 623 43.40 -6.06 10.09
N ARG A 624 42.46 -6.54 9.27
CA ARG A 624 42.15 -5.97 7.94
C ARG A 624 41.19 -4.79 8.06
N TRP A 625 41.06 -4.00 6.99
CA TRP A 625 39.91 -3.09 6.86
C TRP A 625 38.61 -3.91 6.88
N SER A 626 37.59 -3.45 7.61
CA SER A 626 36.25 -4.03 7.58
C SER A 626 35.28 -3.01 7.01
N GLN A 627 34.51 -3.43 6.00
CA GLN A 627 33.42 -2.65 5.40
C GLN A 627 32.25 -2.48 6.37
#